data_AF-A0A9X3SZG8-F1
#
_entry.id   AF-A0A9X3SZG8-F1
#
_cell.length_a   1.000
_cell.length_b   1.000
_cell.length_c   1.000
_cell.angle_alpha   90.00
_cell.angle_beta   90.00
_cell.angle_gamma   90.00
#
_symmetry.space_group_name_H-M   'P 1'
#
loop_
_entity.id
_entity.type
_entity.pdbx_description
1 polymer ?
#
loop_
_entity_poly.entity_id
_entity_poly.type
_entity_poly.pdbx_seq_one_letter_code
_entity_poly.pdbx_strand_id
1 'polypeptide(L)'
;MIARPDPQLSRLTTSWAADKDFLTVEQLAEVLRTENVDHIRSALNTVRRMRYQGDILPLLHDIWEERREKYEGFAWKTLKKPIVRVDIANVLLQAARNGKIELDEERLHQFVSGLIESDDVDVAVTAIWTLEIFDEDRDVKKILSVAKEQREGTFHMSVSSLATMCNPSAARAIRELLDNIKDEELREYVLQTQRRMSDYKKETSLCSR
;
A
#
# COMPACT_ATOMS: atom_id res chain seq x y z
N MET A 1 -40.74 -20.63 19.13
CA MET A 1 -40.79 -19.29 18.53
C MET A 1 -39.42 -18.97 17.98
N ILE A 2 -39.24 -19.08 16.66
CA ILE A 2 -37.98 -18.80 15.97
C ILE A 2 -38.12 -17.38 15.42
N ALA A 3 -37.37 -16.43 15.98
CA ALA A 3 -37.34 -15.05 15.50
C ALA A 3 -36.78 -15.04 14.08
N ARG A 4 -37.56 -14.52 13.12
CA ARG A 4 -37.09 -14.31 11.75
C ARG A 4 -36.12 -13.12 11.75
N PRO A 5 -34.96 -13.22 11.07
CA PRO A 5 -34.05 -12.09 10.95
C PRO A 5 -34.68 -10.97 10.10
N ASP A 6 -34.41 -9.74 10.51
CA ASP A 6 -34.89 -8.50 9.90
C ASP A 6 -34.37 -8.36 8.46
N PRO A 7 -35.25 -8.29 7.44
CA PRO A 7 -34.85 -8.17 6.03
C PRO A 7 -34.26 -6.80 5.65
N GLN A 8 -34.16 -5.85 6.59
CA GLN A 8 -33.60 -4.52 6.29
C GLN A 8 -32.06 -4.43 6.38
N LEU A 9 -31.38 -5.38 7.03
CA LEU A 9 -29.91 -5.38 7.08
C LEU A 9 -29.24 -6.01 5.85
N SER A 10 -30.02 -6.64 4.96
CA SER A 10 -29.50 -7.30 3.75
C SER A 10 -29.43 -6.40 2.51
N ARG A 11 -29.79 -5.10 2.61
CA ARG A 11 -29.82 -4.17 1.47
C ARG A 11 -28.68 -3.14 1.43
N LEU A 12 -27.73 -3.19 2.36
CA LEU A 12 -26.56 -2.30 2.37
C LEU A 12 -25.32 -2.88 1.68
N THR A 13 -25.38 -4.11 1.17
CA THR A 13 -24.27 -4.75 0.43
C THR A 13 -24.33 -4.51 -1.07
N THR A 14 -25.20 -3.64 -1.56
CA THR A 14 -25.37 -3.40 -3.00
C THR A 14 -24.41 -2.32 -3.50
N SER A 15 -23.37 -2.77 -4.21
CA SER A 15 -22.76 -2.04 -5.34
C SER A 15 -22.08 -0.68 -5.06
N TRP A 16 -21.15 -0.59 -4.11
CA TRP A 16 -20.24 0.57 -4.03
C TRP A 16 -18.96 0.43 -4.86
N ALA A 17 -18.58 -0.79 -5.25
CA ALA A 17 -17.26 -1.08 -5.82
C ALA A 17 -17.14 -0.93 -7.35
N ALA A 18 -18.22 -0.66 -8.07
CA ALA A 18 -18.25 -0.92 -9.51
C ALA A 18 -18.04 0.30 -10.44
N ASP A 19 -18.16 1.56 -10.02
CA ASP A 19 -18.28 2.64 -11.03
C ASP A 19 -17.87 4.07 -10.62
N LYS A 20 -17.08 4.24 -9.55
CA LYS A 20 -16.62 5.58 -9.16
C LYS A 20 -15.11 5.72 -9.33
N ASP A 21 -14.72 6.29 -10.46
CA ASP A 21 -13.37 6.82 -10.71
C ASP A 21 -12.99 8.00 -9.80
N PHE A 22 -13.94 8.46 -8.97
CA PHE A 22 -13.81 9.64 -8.14
C PHE A 22 -14.53 9.48 -6.79
N LEU A 23 -13.85 9.88 -5.70
CA LEU A 23 -14.35 9.89 -4.33
C LEU A 23 -14.29 11.32 -3.77
N THR A 24 -15.36 11.82 -3.17
CA THR A 24 -15.33 13.12 -2.47
C THR A 24 -14.82 12.99 -1.04
N VAL A 25 -14.47 14.12 -0.40
CA VAL A 25 -14.07 14.14 1.02
C VAL A 25 -15.18 13.62 1.92
N GLU A 26 -16.43 13.99 1.66
CA GLU A 26 -17.60 13.56 2.44
C GLU A 26 -17.80 12.05 2.31
N GLN A 27 -17.67 11.51 1.10
CA GLN A 27 -17.77 10.07 0.86
C GLN A 27 -16.66 9.31 1.60
N LEU A 28 -15.43 9.81 1.53
CA LEU A 28 -14.33 9.21 2.29
C LEU A 28 -14.58 9.29 3.80
N ALA A 29 -15.01 10.45 4.31
CA ALA A 29 -15.30 10.63 5.73
C ALA A 29 -16.38 9.65 6.23
N GLU A 30 -17.45 9.43 5.45
CA GLU A 30 -18.45 8.41 5.77
C GLU A 30 -17.85 7.01 5.88
N VAL A 31 -16.98 6.63 4.94
CA VAL A 31 -16.29 5.33 4.99
C VAL A 31 -15.39 5.21 6.23
N LEU A 32 -14.67 6.28 6.59
CA LEU A 32 -13.75 6.31 7.75
C LEU A 32 -14.47 6.28 9.11
N ARG A 33 -15.78 6.54 9.14
CA ARG A 33 -16.64 6.33 10.32
C ARG A 33 -17.03 4.86 10.51
N THR A 34 -16.85 4.03 9.49
CA THR A 34 -17.19 2.60 9.58
C THR A 34 -16.08 1.81 10.25
N GLU A 35 -16.42 0.70 10.90
CA GLU A 35 -15.42 -0.25 11.42
C GLU A 35 -14.96 -1.29 10.37
N ASN A 36 -15.41 -1.16 9.13
CA ASN A 36 -15.14 -2.11 8.05
C ASN A 36 -13.79 -1.79 7.38
N VAL A 37 -12.78 -2.59 7.70
CA VAL A 37 -11.42 -2.45 7.16
C VAL A 37 -11.41 -2.51 5.64
N ASP A 38 -12.07 -3.49 5.03
CA ASP A 38 -12.05 -3.68 3.57
C ASP A 38 -12.67 -2.51 2.83
N HIS A 39 -13.73 -1.93 3.39
CA HIS A 39 -14.36 -0.73 2.81
C HIS A 39 -13.42 0.48 2.85
N ILE A 40 -12.74 0.69 3.98
CA ILE A 40 -11.73 1.75 4.11
C ILE A 40 -10.59 1.54 3.13
N ARG A 41 -10.03 0.32 3.05
CA ARG A 41 -8.94 -0.01 2.11
C ARG A 41 -9.36 0.21 0.66
N SER A 42 -10.58 -0.19 0.30
CA SER A 42 -11.14 0.03 -1.03
C SER A 42 -11.23 1.53 -1.36
N ALA A 43 -11.73 2.34 -0.43
CA ALA A 43 -11.81 3.80 -0.60
C ALA A 43 -10.42 4.43 -0.75
N LEU A 44 -9.45 4.07 0.09
CA LEU A 44 -8.06 4.55 -0.01
C LEU A 44 -7.40 4.16 -1.34
N ASN A 45 -7.65 2.94 -1.82
CA ASN A 45 -7.20 2.50 -3.15
C ASN A 45 -7.82 3.30 -4.29
N THR A 46 -9.07 3.74 -4.15
CA THR A 46 -9.70 4.67 -5.11
C THR A 46 -9.04 6.03 -5.05
N VAL A 47 -8.83 6.61 -3.86
CA VAL A 47 -8.11 7.89 -3.68
C VAL A 47 -6.73 7.86 -4.31
N ARG A 48 -6.02 6.74 -4.20
CA ARG A 48 -4.69 6.55 -4.79
C ARG A 48 -4.68 6.63 -6.32
N ARG A 49 -5.74 6.11 -6.97
CA ARG A 49 -5.88 6.08 -8.43
C ARG A 49 -6.40 7.40 -9.01
N MET A 50 -6.97 8.26 -8.18
CA MET A 50 -7.49 9.55 -8.60
C MET A 50 -6.37 10.50 -9.02
N ARG A 51 -6.55 11.17 -10.18
CA ARG A 51 -5.62 12.21 -10.64
C ARG A 51 -5.61 13.42 -9.70
N TYR A 52 -6.79 13.87 -9.30
CA TYR A 52 -6.99 14.97 -8.36
C TYR A 52 -7.52 14.43 -7.03
N GLN A 53 -6.79 14.71 -5.95
CA GLN A 53 -7.15 14.28 -4.60
C GLN A 53 -7.66 15.45 -3.74
N GLY A 54 -7.31 16.70 -4.08
CA GLY A 54 -7.86 17.90 -3.44
C GLY A 54 -7.86 17.85 -1.91
N ASP A 55 -9.00 18.19 -1.33
CA ASP A 55 -9.23 18.26 0.11
C ASP A 55 -9.19 16.90 0.84
N ILE A 56 -9.04 15.78 0.11
CA ILE A 56 -8.82 14.46 0.72
C ILE A 56 -7.45 14.39 1.40
N LEU A 57 -6.42 15.00 0.83
CA LEU A 57 -5.06 14.89 1.35
C LEU A 57 -4.92 15.54 2.75
N PRO A 58 -5.44 16.75 3.00
CA PRO A 58 -5.49 17.31 4.36
C PRO A 58 -6.23 16.41 5.36
N LEU A 59 -7.35 15.79 4.95
CA LEU A 59 -8.08 14.85 5.81
C LEU A 59 -7.21 13.63 6.17
N LEU A 60 -6.58 13.00 5.19
CA LEU A 60 -5.72 11.84 5.42
C LEU A 60 -4.48 12.20 6.26
N HIS A 61 -3.92 13.39 6.05
CA HIS A 61 -2.82 13.90 6.86
C HIS A 61 -3.23 14.10 8.33
N ASP A 62 -4.40 14.68 8.59
CA ASP A 62 -4.88 14.84 9.97
C ASP A 62 -5.18 13.50 10.65
N ILE A 63 -5.65 12.48 9.90
CA ILE A 63 -5.80 11.11 10.41
C ILE A 63 -4.45 10.48 10.71
N TRP A 64 -3.46 10.71 9.85
CA TRP A 64 -2.08 10.27 10.07
C TRP A 64 -1.49 10.87 11.35
N GLU A 65 -1.75 12.15 11.60
CA GLU A 65 -1.36 12.87 12.82
C GLU A 65 -2.27 12.62 14.02
N GLU A 66 -3.26 11.74 13.88
CA GLU A 66 -4.22 11.39 14.93
C GLU A 66 -4.97 12.59 15.57
N ARG A 67 -5.35 13.61 14.79
CA ARG A 67 -6.11 14.78 15.26
C ARG A 67 -7.58 14.45 15.54
N ARG A 68 -7.82 13.67 16.60
CA ARG A 68 -9.14 13.09 16.92
C ARG A 68 -10.20 14.11 17.27
N GLU A 69 -9.78 15.19 17.89
CA GLU A 69 -10.61 16.32 18.29
C GLU A 69 -11.31 16.99 17.09
N LYS A 70 -10.73 16.91 15.88
CA LYS A 70 -11.31 17.49 14.68
C LYS A 70 -12.34 16.59 14.01
N TYR A 71 -12.28 15.28 14.26
CA TYR A 71 -13.10 14.27 13.58
C TYR A 71 -13.78 13.35 14.57
N GLU A 72 -14.73 13.92 15.31
CA GLU A 72 -15.63 13.16 16.17
C GLU A 72 -16.42 12.13 15.35
N GLY A 73 -16.57 10.92 15.90
CA GLY A 73 -17.29 9.81 15.26
C GLY A 73 -16.49 8.98 14.25
N PHE A 74 -15.25 9.35 13.93
CA PHE A 74 -14.38 8.47 13.13
C PHE A 74 -14.06 7.19 13.90
N ALA A 75 -13.93 6.07 13.17
CA ALA A 75 -13.64 4.76 13.75
C ALA A 75 -12.15 4.63 14.09
N TRP A 76 -11.65 5.48 15.00
CA TRP A 76 -10.22 5.63 15.32
C TRP A 76 -9.53 4.31 15.69
N LYS A 77 -10.23 3.39 16.37
CA LYS A 77 -9.71 2.05 16.66
C LYS A 77 -9.37 1.26 15.38
N THR A 78 -10.22 1.37 14.37
CA THR A 78 -10.01 0.73 13.06
C THR A 78 -8.97 1.49 12.24
N LEU A 79 -9.00 2.82 12.25
CA LEU A 79 -8.02 3.66 11.54
C LEU A 79 -6.58 3.49 12.06
N LYS A 80 -6.42 3.02 13.30
CA LYS A 80 -5.12 2.70 13.91
C LYS A 80 -4.62 1.30 13.59
N LYS A 81 -5.42 0.43 12.97
CA LYS A 81 -4.95 -0.91 12.59
C LYS A 81 -3.77 -0.78 11.63
N PRO A 82 -2.71 -1.60 11.76
CA PRO A 82 -1.52 -1.50 10.92
C PRO A 82 -1.84 -1.45 9.42
N ILE A 83 -2.75 -2.31 8.95
CA ILE A 83 -3.15 -2.37 7.53
C ILE A 83 -3.76 -1.05 7.01
N VAL A 84 -4.62 -0.40 7.81
CA VAL A 84 -5.23 0.87 7.42
C VAL A 84 -4.20 1.99 7.49
N ARG A 85 -3.36 2.01 8.52
CA ARG A 85 -2.29 3.00 8.69
C ARG A 85 -1.29 2.96 7.54
N VAL A 86 -0.89 1.77 7.09
CA VAL A 86 0.05 1.63 5.96
C VAL A 86 -0.61 2.02 4.64
N ASP A 87 -1.90 1.74 4.43
CA ASP A 87 -2.64 2.22 3.24
C ASP A 87 -2.74 3.77 3.23
N ILE A 88 -3.00 4.41 4.38
CA ILE A 88 -2.96 5.88 4.50
C ILE A 88 -1.55 6.40 4.19
N ALA A 89 -0.53 5.78 4.75
CA ALA A 89 0.86 6.14 4.52
C ALA A 89 1.24 6.06 3.03
N ASN A 90 0.78 5.01 2.34
CA ASN A 90 0.98 4.82 0.90
C ASN A 90 0.38 5.97 0.08
N VAL A 91 -0.86 6.39 0.39
CA VAL A 91 -1.52 7.52 -0.29
C VAL A 91 -0.77 8.82 -0.06
N LEU A 92 -0.38 9.11 1.19
CA LEU A 92 0.33 10.34 1.54
C LEU A 92 1.71 10.40 0.88
N LEU A 93 2.48 9.30 0.94
CA LEU A 93 3.78 9.22 0.30
C LEU A 93 3.69 9.43 -1.21
N GLN A 94 2.73 8.78 -1.88
CA GLN A 94 2.56 8.98 -3.31
C GLN A 94 2.13 10.42 -3.64
N ALA A 95 1.32 11.05 -2.79
CA ALA A 95 0.96 12.47 -2.97
C ALA A 95 2.19 13.39 -2.80
N ALA A 96 3.03 13.13 -1.79
CA ALA A 96 4.27 13.86 -1.54
C ALA A 96 5.25 13.72 -2.72
N ARG A 97 5.46 12.50 -3.23
CA ARG A 97 6.31 12.24 -4.41
C ARG A 97 5.81 12.87 -5.70
N ASN A 98 4.51 13.19 -5.76
CA ASN A 98 3.92 13.96 -6.86
C ASN A 98 3.90 15.49 -6.59
N GLY A 99 4.55 15.97 -5.52
CA GLY A 99 4.63 17.38 -5.16
C GLY A 99 3.30 17.99 -4.69
N LYS A 100 2.34 17.18 -4.24
CA LYS A 100 1.01 17.67 -3.84
C LYS A 100 0.92 18.11 -2.38
N ILE A 101 1.79 17.57 -1.52
CA ILE A 101 1.87 17.87 -0.09
C ILE A 101 3.33 17.80 0.38
N GLU A 102 3.63 18.47 1.48
CA GLU A 102 4.84 18.24 2.28
C GLU A 102 4.54 17.19 3.36
N LEU A 103 5.53 16.36 3.67
CA LEU A 103 5.37 15.24 4.60
C LEU A 103 6.70 14.98 5.32
N ASP A 104 6.63 14.62 6.60
CA ASP A 104 7.76 14.02 7.30
C ASP A 104 7.94 12.57 6.79
N GLU A 105 8.69 12.44 5.70
CA GLU A 105 8.94 11.17 5.04
C GLU A 105 9.70 10.19 5.95
N GLU A 106 10.56 10.67 6.85
CA GLU A 106 11.33 9.81 7.75
C GLU A 106 10.44 9.13 8.79
N ARG A 107 9.51 9.88 9.40
CA ARG A 107 8.54 9.28 10.34
C ARG A 107 7.64 8.27 9.65
N LEU A 108 7.25 8.54 8.41
CA LEU A 108 6.44 7.62 7.62
C LEU A 108 7.25 6.36 7.26
N HIS A 109 8.51 6.54 6.85
CA HIS A 109 9.44 5.46 6.52
C HIS A 109 9.63 4.52 7.70
N GLN A 110 9.97 5.05 8.89
CA GLN A 110 10.19 4.27 10.10
C GLN A 110 8.97 3.41 10.46
N PHE A 111 7.76 3.98 10.35
CA PHE A 111 6.53 3.24 10.57
C PHE A 111 6.37 2.08 9.58
N VAL A 112 6.52 2.35 8.27
CA VAL A 112 6.34 1.36 7.21
C VAL A 112 7.41 0.26 7.28
N SER A 113 8.68 0.63 7.47
CA SER A 113 9.81 -0.30 7.55
C SER A 113 9.70 -1.26 8.75
N GLY A 114 9.06 -0.81 9.83
CA GLY A 114 8.72 -1.64 10.98
C GLY A 114 7.67 -2.74 10.71
N LEU A 115 6.92 -2.64 9.60
CA LEU A 115 5.82 -3.56 9.27
C LEU A 115 6.16 -4.63 8.23
N ILE A 116 7.33 -4.53 7.59
CA ILE A 116 7.71 -5.42 6.48
C ILE A 116 7.83 -6.90 6.88
N GLU A 117 8.08 -7.18 8.17
CA GLU A 117 8.19 -8.53 8.75
C GLU A 117 6.92 -8.91 9.54
N SER A 118 5.78 -8.26 9.27
CA SER A 118 4.53 -8.59 9.95
C SER A 118 4.10 -10.04 9.69
N ASP A 119 3.57 -10.68 10.73
CA ASP A 119 2.87 -11.98 10.64
C ASP A 119 1.60 -11.88 9.79
N ASP A 120 1.00 -10.69 9.71
CA ASP A 120 -0.11 -10.40 8.80
C ASP A 120 0.47 -10.15 7.40
N VAL A 121 0.23 -11.10 6.49
CA VAL A 121 0.75 -11.07 5.12
C VAL A 121 0.28 -9.83 4.37
N ASP A 122 -0.96 -9.39 4.56
CA ASP A 122 -1.49 -8.20 3.89
C ASP A 122 -0.75 -6.94 4.37
N VAL A 123 -0.47 -6.85 5.66
CA VAL A 123 0.31 -5.74 6.24
C VAL A 123 1.73 -5.73 5.67
N ALA A 124 2.40 -6.88 5.66
CA ALA A 124 3.75 -7.02 5.15
C ALA A 124 3.81 -6.67 3.65
N VAL A 125 2.88 -7.18 2.83
CA VAL A 125 2.80 -6.90 1.40
C VAL A 125 2.60 -5.39 1.15
N THR A 126 1.66 -4.75 1.82
CA THR A 126 1.44 -3.30 1.65
C THR A 126 2.64 -2.49 2.15
N ALA A 127 3.33 -2.92 3.21
CA ALA A 127 4.54 -2.28 3.68
C ALA A 127 5.67 -2.37 2.64
N ILE A 128 5.94 -3.55 2.08
CA ILE A 128 6.93 -3.75 1.00
C ILE A 128 6.62 -2.84 -0.18
N TRP A 129 5.36 -2.82 -0.63
CA TRP A 129 4.94 -1.97 -1.75
C TRP A 129 5.09 -0.47 -1.43
N THR A 130 4.93 -0.08 -0.17
CA THR A 130 5.13 1.32 0.22
C THR A 130 6.63 1.67 0.27
N LEU A 131 7.50 0.77 0.72
CA LEU A 131 8.97 0.96 0.69
C LEU A 131 9.52 1.07 -0.73
N GLU A 132 8.91 0.38 -1.69
CA GLU A 132 9.22 0.56 -3.12
C GLU A 132 9.11 2.02 -3.58
N ILE A 133 8.11 2.76 -3.07
CA ILE A 133 7.84 4.16 -3.45
C ILE A 133 8.89 5.11 -2.84
N PHE A 134 9.41 4.78 -1.65
CA PHE A 134 10.54 5.53 -1.08
C PHE A 134 11.80 5.42 -1.95
N ASP A 135 12.01 4.23 -2.53
CA ASP A 135 13.13 3.88 -3.40
C ASP A 135 14.52 4.09 -2.77
N GLU A 136 14.65 3.75 -1.48
CA GLU A 136 15.87 3.98 -0.73
C GLU A 136 16.75 2.72 -0.62
N ASP A 137 18.07 2.91 -0.76
CA ASP A 137 19.06 1.83 -0.63
C ASP A 137 18.97 1.09 0.71
N ARG A 138 18.57 1.78 1.79
CA ARG A 138 18.49 1.20 3.14
C ARG A 138 17.44 0.10 3.28
N ASP A 139 16.41 0.09 2.42
CA ASP A 139 15.32 -0.89 2.50
C ASP A 139 15.61 -2.16 1.69
N VAL A 140 16.48 -2.07 0.69
CA VAL A 140 16.77 -3.15 -0.26
C VAL A 140 17.17 -4.44 0.45
N LYS A 141 18.06 -4.36 1.45
CA LYS A 141 18.51 -5.54 2.18
C LYS A 141 17.37 -6.23 2.93
N LYS A 142 16.45 -5.44 3.49
CA LYS A 142 15.32 -5.96 4.26
C LYS A 142 14.29 -6.61 3.32
N ILE A 143 13.95 -5.95 2.21
CA ILE A 143 13.07 -6.51 1.18
C ILE A 143 13.66 -7.82 0.60
N LEU A 144 14.97 -7.86 0.35
CA LEU A 144 15.66 -9.07 -0.11
C LEU A 144 15.57 -10.21 0.92
N SER A 145 15.72 -9.90 2.21
CA SER A 145 15.58 -10.91 3.27
C SER A 145 14.20 -11.57 3.22
N VAL A 146 13.14 -10.77 3.12
CA VAL A 146 11.76 -11.27 3.02
C VAL A 146 11.56 -12.08 1.73
N ALA A 147 12.15 -11.66 0.61
CA ALA A 147 12.09 -12.45 -0.63
C ALA A 147 12.76 -13.83 -0.49
N LYS A 148 13.87 -13.94 0.25
CA LYS A 148 14.57 -15.21 0.44
C LYS A 148 13.79 -16.23 1.27
N GLU A 149 12.85 -15.78 2.09
CA GLU A 149 11.96 -16.68 2.85
C GLU A 149 10.98 -17.43 1.94
N GLN A 150 10.74 -16.94 0.72
CA GLN A 150 9.86 -17.57 -0.28
C GLN A 150 8.44 -17.86 0.23
N ARG A 151 7.97 -17.10 1.23
CA ARG A 151 6.59 -17.17 1.73
C ARG A 151 5.61 -16.69 0.66
N GLU A 152 4.52 -17.43 0.50
CA GLU A 152 3.43 -17.06 -0.42
C GLU A 152 2.90 -15.65 -0.08
N GLY A 153 2.54 -14.88 -1.10
CA GLY A 153 2.15 -13.47 -0.97
C GLY A 153 3.33 -12.50 -0.91
N THR A 154 4.19 -12.60 0.11
CA THR A 154 5.31 -11.65 0.27
C THR A 154 6.43 -11.85 -0.75
N PHE A 155 6.70 -13.08 -1.19
CA PHE A 155 7.72 -13.34 -2.21
C PHE A 155 7.51 -12.52 -3.50
N HIS A 156 6.32 -12.66 -4.10
CA HIS A 156 5.98 -11.99 -5.35
C HIS A 156 6.03 -10.47 -5.20
N MET A 157 5.54 -9.95 -4.07
CA MET A 157 5.60 -8.52 -3.80
C MET A 157 7.05 -8.04 -3.64
N SER A 158 7.88 -8.72 -2.85
CA SER A 158 9.30 -8.34 -2.67
C SER A 158 10.07 -8.35 -3.99
N VAL A 159 9.85 -9.36 -4.84
CA VAL A 159 10.47 -9.43 -6.17
C VAL A 159 9.99 -8.28 -7.06
N SER A 160 8.68 -8.02 -7.10
CA SER A 160 8.12 -6.91 -7.88
C SER A 160 8.69 -5.58 -7.41
N SER A 161 8.71 -5.32 -6.10
CA SER A 161 9.21 -4.07 -5.54
C SER A 161 10.70 -3.87 -5.79
N LEU A 162 11.55 -4.88 -5.57
CA LEU A 162 12.97 -4.81 -5.92
C LEU A 162 13.19 -4.59 -7.43
N ALA A 163 12.35 -5.18 -8.27
CA ALA A 163 12.43 -4.99 -9.72
C ALA A 163 11.95 -3.59 -10.16
N THR A 164 11.04 -2.95 -9.42
CA THR A 164 10.53 -1.59 -9.71
C THR A 164 11.41 -0.47 -9.13
N MET A 165 12.06 -0.67 -7.99
CA MET A 165 12.98 0.30 -7.39
C MET A 165 14.07 0.76 -8.39
N CYS A 166 14.35 2.07 -8.45
CA CYS A 166 15.29 2.65 -9.41
C CYS A 166 16.74 2.72 -8.91
N ASN A 167 16.98 2.40 -7.63
CA ASN A 167 18.33 2.34 -7.10
C ASN A 167 19.13 1.11 -7.61
N PRO A 168 20.46 1.23 -7.84
CA PRO A 168 21.30 0.12 -8.29
C PRO A 168 21.40 -1.06 -7.30
N SER A 169 21.15 -0.83 -6.01
CA SER A 169 21.19 -1.89 -4.99
C SER A 169 20.08 -2.89 -5.19
N ALA A 170 18.89 -2.46 -5.58
CA ALA A 170 17.75 -3.34 -5.86
C ALA A 170 18.04 -4.28 -7.04
N ALA A 171 18.68 -3.77 -8.10
CA ALA A 171 19.12 -4.60 -9.22
C ALA A 171 20.18 -5.64 -8.82
N ARG A 172 21.07 -5.32 -7.86
CA ARG A 172 22.00 -6.29 -7.27
C ARG A 172 21.27 -7.33 -6.43
N ALA A 173 20.31 -6.92 -5.62
CA ALA A 173 19.51 -7.80 -4.77
C ALA A 173 18.73 -8.84 -5.59
N ILE A 174 18.16 -8.47 -6.74
CA ILE A 174 17.51 -9.44 -7.64
C ILE A 174 18.51 -10.51 -8.13
N ARG A 175 19.74 -10.13 -8.48
CA ARG A 175 20.77 -11.10 -8.90
C ARG A 175 21.14 -12.04 -7.75
N GLU A 176 21.34 -11.48 -6.56
CA GLU A 176 21.61 -12.27 -5.36
C GLU A 176 20.46 -13.24 -5.03
N LEU A 177 19.20 -12.80 -5.20
CA LEU A 177 18.03 -13.65 -5.00
C LEU A 177 18.02 -14.84 -5.96
N LEU A 178 18.32 -14.62 -7.25
CA LEU A 178 18.41 -15.69 -8.26
C LEU A 178 19.44 -16.75 -7.89
N ASP A 179 20.56 -16.38 -7.25
CA ASP A 179 21.57 -17.34 -6.81
C ASP A 179 21.10 -18.23 -5.64
N ASN A 180 20.02 -17.83 -4.94
CA ASN A 180 19.47 -18.54 -3.78
C ASN A 180 18.20 -19.34 -4.09
N ILE A 181 17.56 -19.13 -5.24
CA ILE A 181 16.34 -19.85 -5.64
C ILE A 181 16.71 -21.15 -6.34
N LYS A 182 16.26 -22.28 -5.77
CA LYS A 182 16.39 -23.62 -6.37
C LYS A 182 15.18 -24.03 -7.20
N ASP A 183 14.02 -23.45 -6.90
CA ASP A 183 12.77 -23.73 -7.60
C ASP A 183 12.77 -23.02 -8.96
N GLU A 184 12.60 -23.77 -10.04
CA GLU A 184 12.71 -23.23 -11.40
C GLU A 184 11.53 -22.30 -11.74
N GLU A 185 10.34 -22.54 -11.18
CA GLU A 185 9.17 -21.68 -11.42
C GLU A 185 9.36 -20.32 -10.74
N LEU A 186 9.81 -20.31 -9.49
CA LEU A 186 10.13 -19.06 -8.79
C LEU A 186 11.30 -18.33 -9.46
N ARG A 187 12.31 -19.05 -9.96
CA ARG A 187 13.44 -18.47 -10.69
C ARG A 187 12.97 -17.79 -11.97
N GLU A 188 12.13 -18.47 -12.76
CA GLU A 188 11.57 -17.92 -13.99
C GLU A 188 10.67 -16.70 -13.71
N TYR A 189 9.87 -16.74 -12.64
CA TYR A 189 9.07 -15.58 -12.22
C TYR A 189 9.94 -14.35 -11.94
N VAL A 190 11.07 -14.52 -11.23
CA VAL A 190 12.00 -13.41 -10.95
C VAL A 190 12.60 -12.86 -12.24
N LEU A 191 13.04 -13.73 -13.17
CA LEU A 191 13.59 -13.32 -14.47
C LEU A 191 12.56 -12.57 -15.32
N GLN A 192 11.32 -13.07 -15.40
CA GLN A 192 10.23 -12.41 -16.14
C GLN A 192 9.90 -11.06 -15.54
N THR A 193 9.79 -10.98 -14.21
CA THR A 193 9.48 -9.73 -13.52
C THR A 193 10.58 -8.69 -13.73
N GLN A 194 11.85 -9.10 -13.63
CA GLN A 194 12.99 -8.25 -13.90
C GLN A 194 12.97 -7.69 -15.33
N ARG A 195 12.75 -8.55 -16.34
CA ARG A 195 12.66 -8.13 -17.75
C ARG A 195 11.52 -7.13 -17.96
N ARG A 196 10.31 -7.49 -17.52
CA ARG A 196 9.10 -6.66 -17.64
C ARG A 196 9.28 -5.27 -17.00
N MET A 197 9.83 -5.20 -15.79
CA MET A 197 10.05 -3.92 -15.10
C MET A 197 11.18 -3.11 -15.72
N SER A 198 12.25 -3.76 -16.18
CA SER A 198 13.30 -3.08 -16.97
C SER A 198 12.73 -2.40 -18.21
N ASP A 199 11.87 -3.09 -18.96
CA ASP A 199 11.27 -2.54 -20.18
C ASP A 199 10.29 -1.40 -19.85
N TYR A 200 9.43 -1.60 -18.86
CA TYR A 200 8.52 -0.56 -18.37
C TYR A 200 9.26 0.72 -17.93
N LYS A 201 10.38 0.58 -17.20
CA LYS A 201 11.21 1.72 -16.77
C LYS A 201 11.77 2.51 -17.96
N LYS A 202 12.21 1.81 -19.01
CA LYS A 202 12.72 2.44 -20.25
C LYS A 202 11.61 3.18 -20.98
N GLU A 203 10.44 2.56 -21.14
CA GLU A 203 9.30 3.13 -21.87
C GLU A 203 8.70 4.36 -21.17
N THR A 204 8.64 4.33 -19.84
CA THR A 204 7.96 5.39 -19.05
C THR A 204 8.91 6.43 -18.48
N SER A 205 10.23 6.24 -18.63
CA SER A 205 11.25 7.06 -17.96
C SER A 205 11.05 7.13 -16.44
N LEU A 206 10.54 6.05 -15.83
CA LEU A 206 10.18 5.99 -14.40
C LEU A 206 11.34 6.43 -13.49
N CYS A 207 12.56 6.00 -13.82
CA CYS A 207 13.77 6.24 -13.04
C CYS A 207 14.53 7.52 -13.42
N SER A 208 13.99 8.33 -14.34
CA SER A 208 14.63 9.54 -14.85
C SER A 208 14.04 10.82 -14.25
N ARG A 209 13.21 10.70 -13.21
CA ARG A 209 12.52 11.81 -12.55
C ARG A 209 13.29 12.35 -11.36
#